data_AF-A0A3M8FNP0-F1
#
_entry.id   AF-A0A3M8FNP0-F1
#
_cell.length_a   1.000
_cell.length_b   1.000
_cell.length_c   1.000
_cell.angle_alpha   90.00
_cell.angle_beta   90.00
_cell.angle_gamma   90.00
#
_symmetry.space_group_name_H-M   'P 1'
#
loop_
_entity.id
_entity.type
_entity.pdbx_description
1 polymer ?
#
loop_
_entity_poly.entity_id
_entity_poly.type
_entity_poly.pdbx_seq_one_letter_code
_entity_poly.pdbx_strand_id
1 'polypeptide(L)'
;MNFVQADVDFMTGMIAHHAQALIMSDLAPKNGASPEVQRLASRIINAQKDEIATMQTWLRDRGQPVPKVRIEGLMLMIDTEGGEHMGHEGHGAHGGHSNHDHMNMVGMLTQEQLAELSEAKGIDFDRLFLEYMIQHHMGAVTMVEKLISTDGAVQDEGSFRLATDINVDQITEIERMKLMLLGITPAEEFD
;
A
#
# COMPACT_ATOMS: atom_id res chain seq x y z
N MET A 1 14.90 -10.32 -21.46
CA MET A 1 14.45 -9.40 -20.39
C MET A 1 14.50 -10.20 -19.09
N ASN A 2 15.16 -9.71 -18.05
CA ASN A 2 15.32 -10.46 -16.79
C ASN A 2 14.26 -10.00 -15.78
N PHE A 3 12.99 -10.26 -16.08
CA PHE A 3 11.89 -10.16 -15.11
C PHE A 3 10.86 -11.24 -15.42
N VAL A 4 10.09 -11.65 -14.42
CA VAL A 4 8.98 -12.60 -14.53
C VAL A 4 7.66 -11.89 -14.20
N GLN A 5 6.53 -12.57 -14.44
CA GLN A 5 5.21 -12.00 -14.17
C GLN A 5 5.05 -11.56 -12.71
N ALA A 6 5.67 -12.27 -11.76
CA ALA A 6 5.62 -11.90 -10.35
C ALA A 6 6.23 -10.52 -10.05
N ASP A 7 7.24 -10.09 -10.81
CA ASP A 7 7.80 -8.74 -10.67
C ASP A 7 6.77 -7.69 -11.13
N VAL A 8 6.09 -7.94 -12.26
CA VAL A 8 5.05 -7.04 -12.79
C VAL A 8 3.86 -6.95 -11.83
N ASP A 9 3.42 -8.09 -11.31
CA ASP A 9 2.30 -8.18 -10.36
C ASP A 9 2.64 -7.48 -9.05
N PHE A 10 3.86 -7.64 -8.54
CA PHE A 10 4.33 -6.94 -7.35
C PHE A 10 4.35 -5.44 -7.55
N MET A 11 4.98 -4.94 -8.61
CA MET A 11 5.07 -3.49 -8.87
C MET A 11 3.67 -2.89 -9.03
N THR A 12 2.79 -3.57 -9.76
CA THR A 12 1.40 -3.16 -9.97
C THR A 12 0.62 -3.11 -8.66
N GLY A 13 0.70 -4.19 -7.88
CA GLY A 13 -0.01 -4.31 -6.60
C GLY A 13 0.51 -3.36 -5.54
N MET A 14 1.83 -3.19 -5.44
CA MET A 14 2.45 -2.33 -4.45
C MET A 14 2.21 -0.85 -4.74
N ILE A 15 2.07 -0.44 -6.02
CA ILE A 15 1.59 0.93 -6.35
C ILE A 15 0.21 1.19 -5.73
N ALA A 16 -0.73 0.25 -5.87
CA ALA A 16 -2.08 0.40 -5.31
C ALA A 16 -2.05 0.38 -3.77
N HIS A 17 -1.26 -0.52 -3.19
CA HIS A 17 -1.05 -0.62 -1.75
C HIS A 17 -0.52 0.71 -1.18
N HIS A 18 0.57 1.23 -1.75
CA HIS A 18 1.15 2.51 -1.34
C HIS A 18 0.20 3.69 -1.50
N ALA A 19 -0.61 3.69 -2.56
CA ALA A 19 -1.60 4.74 -2.77
C ALA A 19 -2.63 4.82 -1.62
N GLN A 20 -3.00 3.70 -0.98
CA GLN A 20 -3.91 3.73 0.16
C GLN A 20 -3.27 4.36 1.41
N ALA A 21 -1.97 4.16 1.64
CA ALA A 21 -1.28 4.83 2.74
C ALA A 21 -1.26 6.36 2.59
N LEU A 22 -1.25 6.87 1.35
CA LEU A 22 -1.39 8.31 1.09
C LEU A 22 -2.77 8.82 1.56
N ILE A 23 -3.85 8.05 1.30
CA ILE A 23 -5.20 8.38 1.77
C ILE A 23 -5.23 8.46 3.30
N MET A 24 -4.71 7.44 3.98
CA MET A 24 -4.66 7.38 5.44
C MET A 24 -3.86 8.55 6.02
N SER A 25 -2.71 8.86 5.42
CA SER A 25 -1.80 9.91 5.90
C SER A 25 -2.35 11.32 5.68
N ASP A 26 -3.11 11.57 4.62
CA ASP A 26 -3.76 12.85 4.34
C ASP A 26 -4.89 13.20 5.32
N LEU A 27 -5.37 12.22 6.11
CA LEU A 27 -6.36 12.44 7.17
C LEU A 27 -5.74 13.06 8.43
N ALA A 28 -4.46 12.79 8.72
CA ALA A 28 -3.80 13.21 9.97
C ALA A 28 -3.98 14.70 10.32
N PRO A 29 -3.68 15.68 9.43
CA PRO A 29 -3.86 17.09 9.77
C PRO A 29 -5.34 17.47 9.93
N LYS A 30 -6.25 16.83 9.18
CA LYS A 30 -7.70 17.14 9.20
C LYS A 30 -8.40 16.60 10.44
N ASN A 31 -7.84 15.54 11.03
CA ASN A 31 -8.44 14.83 12.15
C ASN A 31 -7.83 15.23 13.50
N GLY A 32 -6.95 16.24 13.52
CA GLY A 32 -6.36 16.74 14.75
C GLY A 32 -5.34 15.78 15.36
N ALA A 33 -4.64 15.01 14.53
CA ALA A 33 -3.59 14.08 14.97
C ALA A 33 -2.49 14.80 15.77
N SER A 34 -1.83 14.09 16.68
CA SER A 34 -0.69 14.65 17.41
C SER A 34 0.45 15.10 16.48
N PRO A 35 1.31 16.04 16.91
CA PRO A 35 2.49 16.43 16.14
C PRO A 35 3.37 15.24 15.73
N GLU A 36 3.47 14.22 16.57
CA GLU A 36 4.22 12.99 16.31
C GLU A 36 3.64 12.20 15.13
N VAL A 37 2.31 11.99 15.13
CA VAL A 37 1.60 11.29 14.06
C VAL A 37 1.59 12.10 12.77
N GLN A 38 1.42 13.42 12.82
CA GLN A 38 1.52 14.28 11.63
C GLN A 38 2.91 14.20 10.98
N ARG A 39 3.97 14.19 11.79
CA ARG A 39 5.35 14.02 11.28
C ARG A 39 5.56 12.64 10.67
N LEU A 40 4.93 11.60 11.21
CA LEU A 40 4.96 10.25 10.64
C LEU A 40 4.22 10.19 9.29
N ALA A 41 2.97 10.64 9.25
CA ALA A 41 2.17 10.72 8.04
C ALA A 41 2.89 11.47 6.91
N SER A 42 3.55 12.59 7.23
CA SER A 42 4.31 13.36 6.24
C SER A 42 5.51 12.59 5.67
N ARG A 43 6.20 11.77 6.49
CA ARG A 43 7.31 10.93 6.01
C ARG A 43 6.81 9.80 5.13
N ILE A 44 5.73 9.13 5.54
CA ILE A 44 5.08 8.06 4.76
C ILE A 44 4.68 8.60 3.39
N ILE A 45 4.03 9.78 3.34
CA ILE A 45 3.63 10.40 2.07
C ILE A 45 4.82 10.62 1.14
N ASN A 46 5.93 11.13 1.66
CA ASN A 46 7.10 11.43 0.83
C ASN A 46 7.76 10.13 0.33
N ALA A 47 8.03 9.19 1.23
CA ALA A 47 8.66 7.92 0.88
C ALA A 47 7.83 7.14 -0.14
N GLN A 48 6.54 6.94 0.14
CA GLN A 48 5.70 6.10 -0.71
C GLN A 48 5.37 6.75 -2.06
N LYS A 49 5.37 8.08 -2.18
CA LYS A 49 5.28 8.75 -3.48
C LYS A 49 6.52 8.49 -4.36
N ASP A 50 7.71 8.55 -3.77
CA ASP A 50 8.97 8.29 -4.48
C ASP A 50 9.06 6.81 -4.91
N GLU A 51 8.60 5.89 -4.06
CA GLU A 51 8.52 4.46 -4.37
C GLU A 51 7.49 4.17 -5.47
N ILE A 52 6.30 4.79 -5.43
CA ILE A 52 5.31 4.70 -6.52
C ILE A 52 5.94 5.15 -7.85
N ALA A 53 6.62 6.29 -7.87
CA ALA A 53 7.27 6.79 -9.08
C ALA A 53 8.35 5.82 -9.60
N THR A 54 9.09 5.19 -8.70
CA THR A 54 10.11 4.19 -9.02
C THR A 54 9.48 2.94 -9.66
N MET A 55 8.42 2.39 -9.06
CA MET A 55 7.69 1.24 -9.60
C MET A 55 7.03 1.55 -10.95
N GLN A 56 6.43 2.72 -11.10
CA GLN A 56 5.84 3.18 -12.37
C GLN A 56 6.90 3.31 -13.47
N THR A 57 8.11 3.77 -13.13
CA THR A 57 9.24 3.85 -14.06
C THR A 57 9.71 2.45 -14.45
N TRP A 58 9.87 1.56 -13.47
CA TRP A 58 10.27 0.17 -13.71
C TRP A 58 9.33 -0.54 -14.70
N LEU A 59 8.00 -0.36 -14.53
CA LEU A 59 6.99 -0.90 -15.44
C LEU A 59 7.08 -0.29 -16.84
N ARG A 60 7.20 1.04 -16.93
CA ARG A 60 7.29 1.78 -18.21
C ARG A 60 8.50 1.37 -19.04
N ASP A 61 9.67 1.27 -18.40
CA ASP A 61 10.92 0.90 -19.07
C ASP A 61 10.88 -0.53 -19.63
N ARG A 62 9.98 -1.37 -19.10
CA ARG A 62 9.75 -2.76 -19.52
C ARG A 62 8.50 -2.93 -20.40
N GLY A 63 7.92 -1.82 -20.85
CA GLY A 63 6.73 -1.83 -21.71
C GLY A 63 5.50 -2.46 -21.06
N GLN A 64 5.44 -2.50 -19.73
CA GLN A 64 4.30 -3.06 -18.98
C GLN A 64 3.23 -1.99 -18.75
N PRO A 65 1.96 -2.39 -18.58
CA PRO A 65 0.90 -1.48 -18.16
C PRO A 65 1.27 -0.75 -16.86
N VAL A 66 1.09 0.57 -16.84
CA VAL A 66 1.40 1.40 -15.66
C VAL A 66 0.09 1.82 -14.98
N PRO A 67 -0.16 1.42 -13.73
CA PRO A 67 -1.33 1.84 -12.98
C PRO A 67 -1.35 3.36 -12.78
N LYS A 68 -2.49 3.98 -13.12
CA LYS A 68 -2.81 5.37 -12.82
C LYS A 68 -3.61 5.42 -11.53
N VAL A 69 -3.01 6.03 -10.51
CA VAL A 69 -3.64 6.26 -9.21
C VAL A 69 -4.51 7.50 -9.28
N ARG A 70 -5.79 7.36 -8.94
CA ARG A 70 -6.73 8.46 -8.73
C ARG A 70 -7.35 8.32 -7.34
N ILE A 71 -7.28 9.38 -6.55
CA ILE A 71 -7.80 9.41 -5.18
C ILE A 71 -8.89 10.47 -5.12
N GLU A 72 -10.12 10.05 -4.79
CA GLU A 72 -11.28 10.93 -4.63
C GLU A 72 -11.88 10.73 -3.23
N GLY A 73 -11.48 11.57 -2.28
CA GLY A 73 -11.83 11.38 -0.87
C GLY A 73 -11.17 10.11 -0.32
N LEU A 74 -11.98 9.15 0.13
CA LEU A 74 -11.51 7.84 0.60
C LEU A 74 -11.47 6.78 -0.52
N MET A 75 -11.98 7.10 -1.71
CA MET A 75 -12.03 6.16 -2.82
C MET A 75 -10.71 6.16 -3.59
N LEU A 76 -10.06 5.00 -3.60
CA LEU A 76 -8.91 4.71 -4.44
C LEU A 76 -9.37 4.07 -5.73
N MET A 77 -9.10 4.74 -6.86
CA MET A 77 -9.37 4.24 -8.19
C MET A 77 -8.04 4.00 -8.91
N ILE A 78 -7.89 2.80 -9.47
CA ILE A 78 -6.71 2.41 -10.25
C ILE A 78 -7.16 2.07 -11.66
N ASP A 79 -6.65 2.79 -12.65
CA ASP A 79 -6.81 2.41 -14.05
C ASP A 79 -5.49 1.90 -14.62
N THR A 80 -5.55 0.86 -15.43
CA THR A 80 -4.42 0.40 -16.22
C THR A 80 -4.65 0.80 -17.68
N GLU A 81 -3.82 1.70 -18.21
CA GLU A 81 -3.81 1.95 -19.66
C GLU A 81 -3.03 0.85 -20.37
N GLY A 82 -3.57 0.31 -21.47
CA GLY A 82 -2.88 -0.64 -22.34
C GLY A 82 -3.29 -2.10 -22.19
N GLY A 83 -4.33 -2.41 -21.41
CA GLY A 83 -5.01 -3.70 -21.55
C GLY A 83 -5.74 -3.74 -22.89
N GLU A 84 -5.13 -4.30 -23.93
CA GLU A 84 -5.90 -4.80 -25.05
C GLU A 84 -6.94 -5.76 -24.47
N HIS A 85 -8.22 -5.40 -24.60
CA HIS A 85 -9.31 -6.35 -24.46
C HIS A 85 -9.04 -7.47 -25.48
N MET A 86 -8.40 -8.55 -25.05
CA MET A 86 -8.43 -9.83 -25.75
C MET A 86 -9.90 -10.20 -25.87
N GLY A 87 -10.45 -9.97 -27.07
CA GLY A 87 -11.80 -10.37 -27.42
C GLY A 87 -11.94 -11.87 -27.29
N HIS A 88 -12.64 -12.33 -26.26
CA HIS A 88 -13.16 -13.69 -26.22
C HIS A 88 -14.35 -13.77 -27.20
N GLU A 89 -14.07 -14.14 -28.45
CA GLU A 89 -15.07 -14.78 -29.30
C GLU A 89 -15.24 -16.24 -28.86
N GLY A 90 -16.36 -16.56 -28.19
CA GLY A 90 -16.71 -17.95 -27.88
C GLY A 90 -17.72 -18.12 -26.74
N HIS A 91 -18.99 -18.29 -27.13
CA HIS A 91 -20.20 -18.65 -26.37
C HIS A 91 -20.09 -19.13 -24.91
N GLY A 92 -20.88 -18.50 -24.03
CA GLY A 92 -21.37 -19.08 -22.78
C GLY A 92 -21.86 -18.03 -21.80
N ALA A 93 -23.14 -18.04 -21.45
CA ALA A 93 -23.74 -17.12 -20.49
C ALA A 93 -23.15 -17.33 -19.08
N HIS A 94 -22.20 -16.48 -18.69
CA HIS A 94 -21.87 -16.19 -17.28
C HIS A 94 -21.49 -14.72 -17.16
N GLY A 95 -22.11 -14.01 -16.22
CA GLY A 95 -21.88 -12.59 -15.96
C GLY A 95 -20.40 -12.31 -15.73
N GLY A 96 -19.86 -11.35 -16.49
CA GLY A 96 -18.46 -10.97 -16.44
C GLY A 96 -18.06 -10.43 -15.07
N HIS A 97 -17.34 -11.26 -14.32
CA HIS A 97 -16.53 -10.82 -13.19
C HIS A 97 -15.26 -10.18 -13.76
N SER A 98 -15.33 -8.89 -14.08
CA SER A 98 -14.15 -8.11 -14.41
C SER A 98 -13.72 -7.31 -13.17
N ASN A 99 -12.47 -7.53 -12.73
CA ASN A 99 -11.70 -6.62 -11.88
C ASN A 99 -11.93 -6.52 -10.36
N HIS A 100 -12.61 -7.46 -9.69
CA HIS A 100 -12.75 -7.39 -8.22
C HIS A 100 -11.58 -7.99 -7.40
N ASP A 101 -10.64 -8.72 -8.01
CA ASP A 101 -9.53 -9.35 -7.26
C ASP A 101 -8.42 -8.37 -6.81
N HIS A 102 -8.39 -7.14 -7.33
CA HIS A 102 -7.39 -6.14 -6.93
C HIS A 102 -7.70 -5.45 -5.59
N MET A 103 -8.85 -5.72 -4.98
CA MET A 103 -9.27 -5.04 -3.73
C MET A 103 -8.97 -5.83 -2.46
N ASN A 104 -8.43 -7.06 -2.56
CA ASN A 104 -8.12 -7.90 -1.41
C ASN A 104 -6.62 -8.17 -1.26
N MET A 105 -5.80 -7.14 -1.51
CA MET A 105 -4.37 -7.21 -1.23
C MET A 105 -4.16 -7.26 0.29
N VAL A 106 -3.27 -8.16 0.74
CA VAL A 106 -2.95 -8.34 2.16
C VAL A 106 -2.56 -7.00 2.80
N GLY A 107 -3.13 -6.71 3.96
CA GLY A 107 -2.83 -5.49 4.74
C GLY A 107 -3.67 -4.26 4.40
N MET A 108 -4.24 -4.17 3.20
CA MET A 108 -5.14 -3.05 2.83
C MET A 108 -6.29 -2.91 3.81
N LEU A 109 -6.65 -1.66 4.13
CA LEU A 109 -7.85 -1.33 4.88
C LEU A 109 -9.08 -1.55 3.99
N THR A 110 -10.15 -2.03 4.59
CA THR A 110 -11.47 -2.03 3.97
C THR A 110 -12.05 -0.61 3.92
N GLN A 111 -13.14 -0.42 3.16
CA GLN A 111 -13.84 0.86 3.13
C GLN A 111 -14.42 1.22 4.50
N GLU A 112 -14.85 0.23 5.28
CA GLU A 112 -15.34 0.43 6.65
C GLU A 112 -14.22 0.91 7.57
N GLN A 113 -13.02 0.32 7.49
CA GLN A 113 -11.86 0.76 8.27
C GLN A 113 -11.39 2.16 7.88
N LEU A 114 -11.40 2.48 6.57
CA LEU A 114 -11.10 3.84 6.10
C LEU A 114 -12.13 4.86 6.59
N ALA A 115 -13.42 4.50 6.58
CA ALA A 115 -14.47 5.35 7.12
C ALA A 115 -14.29 5.57 8.63
N GLU A 116 -14.02 4.51 9.40
CA GLU A 116 -13.74 4.59 10.83
C GLU A 116 -12.56 5.53 11.12
N LEU A 117 -11.44 5.35 10.42
CA LEU A 117 -10.28 6.22 10.54
C LEU A 117 -10.61 7.68 10.19
N SER A 118 -11.43 7.92 9.17
CA SER A 118 -11.80 9.26 8.72
C SER A 118 -12.68 10.03 9.70
N GLU A 119 -13.47 9.33 10.51
CA GLU A 119 -14.35 9.92 11.52
C GLU A 119 -13.64 10.14 12.87
N ALA A 120 -12.62 9.33 13.18
CA ALA A 120 -11.85 9.43 14.42
C ALA A 120 -11.15 10.79 14.55
N LYS A 121 -11.00 11.32 15.77
CA LYS A 121 -10.36 12.62 16.04
C LYS A 121 -9.34 12.54 17.17
N GLY A 122 -8.35 13.43 17.14
CA GLY A 122 -7.38 13.58 18.23
C GLY A 122 -6.68 12.26 18.57
N ILE A 123 -6.69 11.89 19.85
CA ILE A 123 -6.00 10.69 20.33
C ILE A 123 -6.60 9.39 19.77
N ASP A 124 -7.91 9.35 19.51
CA ASP A 124 -8.56 8.18 18.90
C ASP A 124 -8.11 8.01 17.45
N PHE A 125 -7.92 9.13 16.73
CA PHE A 125 -7.33 9.10 15.39
C PHE A 125 -5.90 8.58 15.44
N ASP A 126 -5.07 9.08 16.37
CA ASP A 126 -3.68 8.64 16.50
C ASP A 126 -3.59 7.12 16.73
N ARG A 127 -4.43 6.59 17.62
CA ARG A 127 -4.48 5.16 17.91
C ARG A 127 -4.87 4.36 16.66
N LEU A 128 -5.98 4.70 16.00
CA LEU A 128 -6.45 3.99 14.81
C LEU A 128 -5.47 4.12 13.64
N PHE A 129 -4.88 5.30 13.43
CA PHE A 129 -3.87 5.51 12.39
C PHE A 129 -2.68 4.56 12.58
N LEU A 130 -2.16 4.45 13.81
CA LEU A 130 -1.02 3.58 14.10
C LEU A 130 -1.38 2.09 13.97
N GLU A 131 -2.51 1.66 14.54
CA GLU A 131 -2.98 0.27 14.44
C GLU A 131 -3.14 -0.16 12.97
N TYR A 132 -3.83 0.67 12.19
CA TYR A 132 -4.12 0.37 10.79
C TYR A 132 -2.91 0.53 9.88
N MET A 133 -2.03 1.51 10.13
CA MET A 133 -0.81 1.64 9.33
C MET A 133 0.18 0.51 9.64
N ILE A 134 0.21 -0.03 10.87
CA ILE A 134 0.95 -1.26 11.19
C ILE A 134 0.38 -2.45 10.40
N GLN A 135 -0.95 -2.64 10.39
CA GLN A 135 -1.61 -3.69 9.60
C GLN A 135 -1.21 -3.57 8.11
N HIS A 136 -1.29 -2.36 7.57
CA HIS A 136 -0.97 -2.05 6.19
C HIS A 136 0.49 -2.38 5.86
N HIS A 137 1.44 -1.88 6.66
CA HIS A 137 2.86 -2.17 6.44
C HIS A 137 3.22 -3.65 6.57
N MET A 138 2.56 -4.39 7.47
CA MET A 138 2.73 -5.85 7.54
C MET A 138 2.26 -6.55 6.25
N GLY A 139 1.25 -6.01 5.58
CA GLY A 139 0.85 -6.44 4.24
C GLY A 139 1.95 -6.25 3.21
N ALA A 140 2.57 -5.06 3.18
CA ALA A 140 3.67 -4.78 2.27
C ALA A 140 4.88 -5.72 2.49
N VAL A 141 5.24 -5.98 3.75
CA VAL A 141 6.30 -6.95 4.09
C VAL A 141 5.96 -8.35 3.57
N THR A 142 4.72 -8.80 3.78
CA THR A 142 4.24 -10.10 3.25
C THR A 142 4.34 -10.17 1.72
N MET A 143 4.02 -9.07 1.02
CA MET A 143 4.14 -9.01 -0.44
C MET A 143 5.60 -9.11 -0.89
N VAL A 144 6.53 -8.45 -0.20
CA VAL A 144 7.97 -8.55 -0.51
C VAL A 144 8.49 -9.97 -0.24
N GLU A 145 8.13 -10.59 0.87
CA GLU A 145 8.53 -11.98 1.18
C GLU A 145 8.04 -12.96 0.10
N LYS A 146 6.81 -12.77 -0.39
CA LYS A 146 6.27 -13.56 -1.50
C LYS A 146 7.05 -13.33 -2.80
N LEU A 147 7.41 -12.08 -3.12
CA LEU A 147 8.21 -11.78 -4.31
C LEU A 147 9.58 -12.46 -4.24
N ILE A 148 10.31 -12.28 -3.14
CA ILE A 148 11.67 -12.81 -2.97
C ILE A 148 11.68 -14.35 -2.95
N SER A 149 10.61 -14.99 -2.50
CA SER A 149 10.48 -16.45 -2.51
C SER A 149 10.04 -17.04 -3.86
N THR A 150 9.69 -16.20 -4.84
CA THR A 150 9.28 -16.66 -6.17
C THR A 150 10.49 -16.93 -7.06
N ASP A 151 10.55 -18.12 -7.65
CA ASP A 151 11.65 -18.51 -8.55
C ASP A 151 11.75 -17.56 -9.75
N GLY A 152 12.97 -17.10 -10.01
CA GLY A 152 13.26 -16.17 -11.11
C GLY A 152 12.75 -14.74 -10.93
N ALA A 153 12.09 -14.39 -9.81
CA ALA A 153 11.78 -13.00 -9.48
C ALA A 153 13.02 -12.24 -9.00
N VAL A 154 12.94 -10.91 -9.04
CA VAL A 154 13.94 -9.95 -8.54
C VAL A 154 15.38 -10.25 -8.98
N GLN A 155 15.56 -10.74 -10.21
CA GLN A 155 16.88 -11.07 -10.75
C GLN A 155 17.65 -9.85 -11.24
N ASP A 156 16.98 -8.72 -11.50
CA ASP A 156 17.63 -7.47 -11.83
C ASP A 156 17.94 -6.64 -10.57
N GLU A 157 19.13 -6.05 -10.52
CA GLU A 157 19.65 -5.32 -9.35
C GLU A 157 18.69 -4.21 -8.87
N GLY A 158 18.03 -3.54 -9.81
CA GLY A 158 17.08 -2.47 -9.51
C GLY A 158 15.84 -2.98 -8.78
N SER A 159 15.23 -4.05 -9.28
CA SER A 159 14.06 -4.69 -8.64
C SER A 159 14.39 -5.26 -7.27
N PHE A 160 15.54 -5.92 -7.12
CA PHE A 160 16.00 -6.48 -5.85
C PHE A 160 16.24 -5.40 -4.80
N ARG A 161 16.91 -4.32 -5.20
CA ARG A 161 17.16 -3.17 -4.32
C ARG A 161 15.86 -2.52 -3.89
N LEU A 162 14.94 -2.26 -4.82
CA LEU A 162 13.65 -1.66 -4.49
C LEU A 162 12.86 -2.52 -3.48
N ALA A 163 12.76 -3.82 -3.71
CA ALA A 163 12.06 -4.73 -2.79
C ALA A 163 12.72 -4.75 -1.40
N THR A 164 14.05 -4.75 -1.34
CA THR A 164 14.80 -4.72 -0.07
C THR A 164 14.62 -3.40 0.66
N ASP A 165 14.71 -2.27 -0.04
CA ASP A 165 14.55 -0.93 0.52
C ASP A 165 13.14 -0.78 1.12
N ILE A 166 12.09 -1.15 0.36
CA ILE A 166 10.70 -1.20 0.86
C ILE A 166 10.62 -2.04 2.14
N ASN A 167 11.18 -3.26 2.14
CA ASN A 167 11.08 -4.13 3.31
C ASN A 167 11.74 -3.54 4.57
N VAL A 168 12.93 -2.96 4.43
CA VAL A 168 13.67 -2.37 5.54
C VAL A 168 12.93 -1.15 6.11
N ASP A 169 12.45 -0.27 5.23
CA ASP A 169 11.75 0.95 5.64
C ASP A 169 10.42 0.59 6.33
N GLN A 170 9.64 -0.33 5.76
CA GLN A 170 8.36 -0.75 6.33
C GLN A 170 8.53 -1.41 7.72
N ILE A 171 9.54 -2.27 7.90
CA ILE A 171 9.85 -2.88 9.22
C ILE A 171 10.23 -1.80 10.24
N THR A 172 11.09 -0.86 9.85
CA THR A 172 11.53 0.24 10.73
C THR A 172 10.35 1.12 11.15
N GLU A 173 9.44 1.42 10.22
CA GLU A 173 8.23 2.19 10.51
C GLU A 173 7.25 1.41 11.40
N ILE A 174 7.08 0.10 11.21
CA ILE A 174 6.28 -0.76 12.10
C ILE A 174 6.80 -0.67 13.54
N GLU A 175 8.11 -0.83 13.76
CA GLU A 175 8.70 -0.75 15.10
C GLU A 175 8.46 0.62 15.75
N ARG A 176 8.64 1.69 14.98
CA ARG A 176 8.35 3.05 15.45
C ARG A 176 6.89 3.23 15.82
N MET A 177 5.97 2.77 14.98
CA MET A 177 4.53 2.89 15.23
C MET A 177 4.10 2.11 16.47
N LYS A 178 4.65 0.92 16.69
CA LYS A 178 4.42 0.13 17.92
C LYS A 178 4.86 0.90 19.16
N LEU A 179 6.03 1.53 19.13
CA LEU A 179 6.50 2.36 20.25
C LEU A 179 5.60 3.58 20.48
N MET A 180 5.12 4.22 19.42
CA MET A 180 4.17 5.34 19.51
C MET A 180 2.84 4.89 20.12
N LEU A 181 2.33 3.72 19.69
CA LEU A 181 1.07 3.17 20.18
C LEU A 181 1.13 2.81 21.67
N LEU A 182 2.24 2.23 22.13
CA LEU A 182 2.50 1.97 23.55
C LEU A 182 2.52 3.26 24.38
N GLY A 183 2.95 4.38 23.79
CA GLY A 183 2.92 5.69 24.44
C GLY A 183 1.54 6.34 24.51
N ILE A 184 0.56 5.84 23.74
CA ILE A 184 -0.83 6.32 23.74
C ILE A 184 -1.68 5.54 24.73
N THR A 185 -1.45 4.22 24.85
CA THR A 185 -2.12 3.40 25.86
C THR A 185 -1.75 3.88 27.26
N PRO A 186 -2.71 4.20 28.14
CA PRO A 186 -2.40 4.47 29.54
C PRO A 186 -1.59 3.30 30.09
N ALA A 187 -0.52 3.59 30.84
CA ALA A 187 0.10 2.57 31.68
C ALA A 187 -1.03 1.96 32.52
N GLU A 188 -1.23 0.65 32.43
CA GLU A 188 -2.19 -0.05 33.27
C GLU A 188 -2.06 0.50 34.69
N GLU A 189 -3.15 1.04 35.25
CA GLU A 189 -3.21 1.42 36.65
C GLU A 189 -2.99 0.14 37.45
N PHE A 190 -1.75 -0.09 37.86
CA PHE A 190 -1.43 -1.04 38.92
C PHE A 190 -1.96 -0.45 40.23
N ASP A 191 -3.19 -0.80 40.59
CA ASP A 191 -3.72 -0.70 41.96
C ASP A 191 -3.29 -1.93 42.78
#